data_AF-A0A9P0QMU9-F1
#
_entry.id   AF-A0A9P0QMU9-F1
#
_cell.length_a   1.000
_cell.length_b   1.000
_cell.length_c   1.000
_cell.angle_alpha   90.00
_cell.angle_beta   90.00
_cell.angle_gamma   90.00
#
_symmetry.space_group_name_H-M   'P 1'
#
loop_
_entity.id
_entity.type
_entity.pdbx_description
1 polymer ?
#
loop_
_entity_poly.entity_id
_entity_poly.type
_entity_poly.pdbx_seq_one_letter_code
_entity_poly.pdbx_strand_id
1 'polypeptide(L)'
;MPIELVLSPVMRPLVMAKAVLFHPHRRASRYVPNIVDMSAENTSTYAVLHRFGSGSKIFDVFDTENGSLPLGANDPGKKLFWFVRSRAVKGAYKMYSSAITGTGENGEDEPCAAIRAGLRSNVLLIRAPDVPAAELGWHIISHRVDANDSYRMFTLADGFTYQWTSKGRWLEKVYNLGEKESEVRERIAQVIPNGINGFTLVVDETKIPRELALGSALCSHIDQWNTNIEVGGIYYARQPGQVRWKRD
;
A
#
# COMPACT_ATOMS: atom_id res chain seq x y z
N MET A 1 -23.55 12.32 0.77
CA MET A 1 -22.86 11.57 1.85
C MET A 1 -22.17 10.37 1.22
N PRO A 2 -20.90 10.08 1.53
CA PRO A 2 -20.22 8.91 0.98
C PRO A 2 -20.96 7.65 1.44
N ILE A 3 -21.28 6.74 0.51
CA ILE A 3 -21.90 5.43 0.80
C ILE A 3 -21.18 4.69 1.94
N GLU A 4 -19.87 4.86 2.04
CA GLU A 4 -19.04 4.29 3.10
C GLU A 4 -19.41 4.79 4.50
N LEU A 5 -19.89 6.04 4.64
CA LEU A 5 -20.32 6.58 5.92
C LEU A 5 -21.64 5.94 6.38
N VAL A 6 -22.54 5.71 5.43
CA VAL A 6 -23.84 5.03 5.65
C VAL A 6 -23.65 3.54 5.91
N LEU A 7 -22.74 2.89 5.18
CA LEU A 7 -22.43 1.46 5.34
C LEU A 7 -21.49 1.17 6.51
N SER A 8 -20.76 2.17 7.02
CA SER A 8 -19.76 1.95 8.08
C SER A 8 -20.29 1.24 9.33
N PRO A 9 -21.51 1.52 9.86
CA PRO A 9 -22.03 0.84 11.04
C PRO A 9 -22.28 -0.66 10.82
N VAL A 10 -22.51 -1.07 9.56
CA VAL A 10 -22.77 -2.47 9.18
C VAL A 10 -21.48 -3.17 8.75
N MET A 11 -20.63 -2.49 7.97
CA MET A 11 -19.40 -3.07 7.45
C MET A 11 -18.35 -3.27 8.54
N ARG A 12 -18.23 -2.34 9.51
CA ARG A 12 -17.28 -2.47 10.64
C ARG A 12 -17.44 -3.79 11.40
N PRO A 13 -18.63 -4.14 11.94
CA PRO A 13 -18.80 -5.39 12.67
C PRO A 13 -18.62 -6.62 11.77
N LEU A 14 -19.04 -6.58 10.50
CA LEU A 14 -18.84 -7.68 9.56
C LEU A 14 -17.34 -7.97 9.31
N VAL A 15 -16.54 -6.91 9.10
CA VAL A 15 -15.09 -7.05 8.91
C VAL A 15 -14.42 -7.59 10.16
N MET A 16 -14.81 -7.08 11.33
CA MET A 16 -14.29 -7.56 12.60
C MET A 16 -14.66 -9.02 12.85
N ALA A 17 -15.92 -9.41 12.63
CA ALA A 17 -16.40 -10.78 12.79
C ALA A 17 -15.65 -11.74 11.86
N LYS A 18 -15.46 -11.36 10.59
CA LYS A 18 -14.64 -12.12 9.65
C LYS A 18 -13.21 -12.26 10.19
N ALA A 19 -12.57 -11.18 10.60
CA ALA A 19 -11.20 -11.23 11.09
C ALA A 19 -11.03 -12.16 12.31
N VAL A 20 -11.94 -12.06 13.29
CA VAL A 20 -11.95 -12.89 14.50
C VAL A 20 -12.21 -14.36 14.18
N LEU A 21 -13.20 -14.66 13.33
CA LEU A 21 -13.59 -16.03 13.00
C LEU A 21 -12.46 -16.80 12.30
N PHE A 22 -11.67 -16.11 11.46
CA PHE A 22 -10.55 -16.74 10.78
C PHE A 22 -9.28 -16.84 11.65
N HIS A 23 -9.14 -16.08 12.75
CA HIS A 23 -7.91 -16.07 13.57
C HIS A 23 -7.48 -17.44 14.12
N PRO A 24 -8.38 -18.33 14.62
CA PRO A 24 -7.98 -19.65 15.09
C PRO A 24 -7.48 -20.55 13.95
N HIS A 25 -8.15 -20.51 12.80
CA HIS A 25 -7.72 -21.23 11.60
C HIS A 25 -6.35 -20.75 11.10
N ARG A 26 -6.07 -19.43 11.19
CA ARG A 26 -4.75 -18.85 10.85
C ARG A 26 -3.63 -19.53 11.65
N ARG A 27 -3.82 -19.70 12.96
CA ARG A 27 -2.77 -20.18 13.86
C ARG A 27 -2.47 -21.68 13.74
N ALA A 28 -3.40 -22.48 13.20
CA ALA A 28 -3.33 -23.94 13.23
C ALA A 28 -2.73 -24.59 11.97
N SER A 29 -2.51 -23.82 10.90
CA SER A 29 -2.11 -24.40 9.61
C SER A 29 -0.58 -24.50 9.47
N ARG A 30 -0.08 -25.71 9.20
CA ARG A 30 1.33 -26.03 8.91
C ARG A 30 1.68 -25.71 7.45
N TYR A 31 1.65 -24.44 7.10
CA TYR A 31 1.94 -23.96 5.75
C TYR A 31 3.31 -23.26 5.73
N VAL A 32 4.30 -23.82 5.04
CA VAL A 32 5.66 -23.25 4.98
C VAL A 32 6.03 -23.07 3.50
N PRO A 33 5.87 -21.85 2.94
CA PRO A 33 6.29 -21.55 1.58
C PRO A 33 7.81 -21.37 1.52
N ASN A 34 8.39 -21.57 0.34
CA ASN A 34 9.80 -21.26 0.10
C ASN A 34 9.96 -19.75 -0.11
N ILE A 35 10.81 -19.10 0.69
CA ILE A 35 11.01 -17.64 0.63
C ILE A 35 12.37 -17.36 -0.03
N VAL A 36 12.34 -16.55 -1.09
CA VAL A 36 13.54 -15.99 -1.72
C VAL A 36 13.67 -14.54 -1.26
N ASP A 37 14.78 -14.23 -0.59
CA ASP A 37 15.03 -12.89 -0.09
C ASP A 37 15.41 -11.90 -1.20
N MET A 38 15.15 -10.62 -0.94
CA MET A 38 15.44 -9.53 -1.86
C MET A 38 16.95 -9.29 -1.95
N SER A 39 17.47 -9.19 -3.18
CA SER A 39 18.87 -8.80 -3.43
C SER A 39 19.08 -7.31 -3.19
N ALA A 40 20.17 -6.92 -2.52
CA ALA A 40 20.46 -5.52 -2.21
C ALA A 40 21.00 -4.69 -3.41
N GLU A 41 21.42 -5.33 -4.49
CA GLU A 41 22.17 -4.67 -5.58
C GLU A 41 21.28 -3.81 -6.51
N ASN A 42 20.00 -4.16 -6.66
CA ASN A 42 19.08 -3.52 -7.62
C ASN A 42 17.90 -2.79 -6.95
N THR A 43 18.05 -2.42 -5.68
CA THR A 43 16.96 -1.79 -4.92
C THR A 43 17.09 -0.27 -4.91
N SER A 44 15.99 0.42 -5.17
CA SER A 44 15.81 1.84 -4.92
C SER A 44 15.05 2.05 -3.61
N THR A 45 15.27 3.20 -2.97
CA THR A 45 14.67 3.51 -1.66
C THR A 45 14.00 4.88 -1.67
N TYR A 46 12.73 4.92 -1.29
CA TYR A 46 11.87 6.09 -1.33
C TYR A 46 11.28 6.40 0.05
N ALA A 47 11.37 7.66 0.48
CA ALA A 47 10.72 8.13 1.70
C ALA A 47 9.34 8.71 1.36
N VAL A 48 8.28 8.14 1.93
CA VAL A 48 6.90 8.62 1.82
C VAL A 48 6.53 9.28 3.13
N LEU A 49 6.44 10.61 3.13
CA LEU A 49 6.30 11.42 4.35
C LEU A 49 5.05 12.30 4.30
N HIS A 50 4.41 12.50 5.44
CA HIS A 50 3.34 13.48 5.57
C HIS A 50 3.86 14.89 5.32
N ARG A 51 3.15 15.66 4.49
CA ARG A 51 3.45 17.08 4.35
C ARG A 51 3.10 17.81 5.64
N PHE A 52 4.05 18.59 6.17
CA PHE A 52 3.85 19.39 7.37
C PHE A 52 2.58 20.25 7.28
N GLY A 53 1.79 20.29 8.36
CA GLY A 53 0.51 21.00 8.43
C GLY A 53 -0.67 20.36 7.68
N SER A 54 -0.45 19.34 6.85
CA SER A 54 -1.52 18.65 6.11
C SER A 54 -2.11 17.43 6.83
N GLY A 55 -1.39 16.89 7.82
CA GLY A 55 -1.72 15.62 8.47
C GLY A 55 -1.73 14.46 7.46
N SER A 56 -2.67 13.52 7.60
CA SER A 56 -2.86 12.40 6.67
C SER A 56 -3.59 12.74 5.37
N LYS A 57 -3.51 14.00 4.92
CA LYS A 57 -4.15 14.44 3.68
C LYS A 57 -3.19 14.46 2.50
N ILE A 58 -1.92 14.75 2.74
CA ILE A 58 -0.91 14.83 1.69
C ILE A 58 0.31 14.04 2.12
N PHE A 59 0.80 13.19 1.22
CA PHE A 59 2.07 12.50 1.37
C PHE A 59 2.99 12.91 0.24
N ASP A 60 4.21 13.31 0.55
CA ASP A 60 5.25 13.61 -0.41
C ASP A 60 6.21 12.42 -0.49
N VAL A 61 6.70 12.12 -1.69
CA VAL A 61 7.63 11.02 -1.96
C VAL A 61 8.96 11.60 -2.39
N PHE A 62 10.01 11.23 -1.69
CA PHE A 62 11.38 11.66 -1.96
C PHE A 62 12.28 10.46 -2.23
N ASP A 63 13.25 10.63 -3.13
CA ASP A 63 14.36 9.70 -3.24
C ASP A 63 15.26 9.84 -2.01
N THR A 64 15.70 8.71 -1.48
CA THR A 64 16.65 8.65 -0.35
C THR A 64 18.09 8.41 -0.80
N GLU A 65 18.33 8.30 -2.10
CA GLU A 65 19.65 7.98 -2.68
C GLU A 65 20.24 6.72 -2.02
N ASN A 66 19.43 5.66 -1.96
CA ASN A 66 19.76 4.39 -1.32
C ASN A 66 20.17 4.51 0.16
N GLY A 67 19.52 5.42 0.88
CA GLY A 67 19.69 5.59 2.32
C GLY A 67 20.75 6.61 2.74
N SER A 68 21.42 7.28 1.79
CA SER A 68 22.29 8.43 2.13
C SER A 68 21.48 9.57 2.78
N LEU A 69 20.23 9.74 2.33
CA LEU A 69 19.27 10.72 2.82
C LEU A 69 18.02 9.99 3.35
N PRO A 70 17.96 9.60 4.63
CA PRO A 70 16.91 8.72 5.15
C PRO A 70 15.49 9.28 5.05
N LEU A 71 15.35 10.62 5.02
CA LEU A 71 14.07 11.32 4.84
C LEU A 71 13.94 11.95 3.44
N GLY A 72 14.90 11.68 2.56
CA GLY A 72 15.05 12.33 1.27
C GLY A 72 15.55 13.77 1.37
N ALA A 73 15.44 14.51 0.26
CA ALA A 73 15.91 15.88 0.18
C ALA A 73 15.13 16.82 1.10
N ASN A 74 15.84 17.72 1.80
CA ASN A 74 15.23 18.77 2.64
C ASN A 74 14.42 19.80 1.82
N ASP A 75 14.69 19.90 0.52
CA ASP A 75 13.99 20.82 -0.37
C ASP A 75 12.65 20.22 -0.84
N PRO A 76 11.50 20.84 -0.49
CA PRO A 76 10.19 20.36 -0.91
C PRO A 76 9.99 20.39 -2.43
N GLY A 77 10.80 21.14 -3.17
CA GLY A 77 10.80 21.16 -4.63
C GLY A 77 11.32 19.86 -5.26
N LYS A 78 12.10 19.06 -4.53
CA LYS A 78 12.72 17.80 -5.01
C LYS A 78 11.85 16.56 -4.80
N LYS A 79 10.55 16.73 -4.52
CA LYS A 79 9.60 15.61 -4.44
C LYS A 79 9.45 14.95 -5.80
N LEU A 80 9.53 13.62 -5.85
CA LEU A 80 9.30 12.84 -7.07
C LEU A 80 7.82 12.71 -7.35
N PHE A 81 7.05 12.36 -6.32
CA PHE A 81 5.61 12.19 -6.37
C PHE A 81 4.95 12.82 -5.15
N TRP A 82 3.65 13.06 -5.25
CA TRP A 82 2.84 13.38 -4.07
C TRP A 82 1.43 12.81 -4.19
N PHE A 83 0.92 12.35 -3.06
CA PHE A 83 -0.44 11.85 -2.91
C PHE A 83 -1.31 12.94 -2.29
N VAL A 84 -2.46 13.22 -2.91
CA VAL A 84 -3.46 14.13 -2.37
C VAL A 84 -4.73 13.36 -2.08
N ARG A 85 -5.15 13.37 -0.81
CA ARG A 85 -6.41 12.74 -0.39
C ARG A 85 -7.60 13.49 -0.94
N SER A 86 -8.58 12.75 -1.43
CA SER A 86 -9.90 13.28 -1.74
C SER A 86 -10.58 13.84 -0.49
N ARG A 87 -11.29 14.95 -0.64
CA ARG A 87 -12.14 15.51 0.42
C ARG A 87 -13.39 14.66 0.67
N ALA A 88 -13.86 13.94 -0.36
CA ALA A 88 -15.10 13.18 -0.29
C ALA A 88 -14.94 11.82 0.40
N VAL A 89 -13.77 11.18 0.27
CA VAL A 89 -13.55 9.78 0.71
C VAL A 89 -12.22 9.65 1.45
N LYS A 90 -12.25 9.12 2.68
CA LYS A 90 -11.06 9.00 3.55
C LYS A 90 -9.97 8.07 3.01
N GLY A 91 -10.34 7.09 2.18
CA GLY A 91 -9.43 6.13 1.57
C GLY A 91 -8.99 6.48 0.14
N ALA A 92 -9.47 7.58 -0.45
CA ALA A 92 -9.20 7.89 -1.84
C ALA A 92 -8.07 8.93 -1.98
N TYR A 93 -7.06 8.63 -2.77
CA TYR A 93 -5.91 9.49 -3.05
C TYR A 93 -5.70 9.61 -4.55
N LYS A 94 -5.21 10.76 -4.99
CA LYS A 94 -4.65 10.96 -6.32
C LYS A 94 -3.14 11.10 -6.18
N MET A 95 -2.40 10.33 -6.95
CA MET A 95 -0.95 10.44 -7.07
C MET A 95 -0.63 11.36 -8.24
N TYR A 96 0.34 12.23 -8.04
CA TYR A 96 0.87 13.14 -9.04
C TYR A 96 2.38 12.96 -9.12
N SER A 97 2.96 13.27 -10.27
CA SER A 97 4.39 13.14 -10.51
C SER A 97 4.98 14.48 -10.93
N SER A 98 6.19 14.76 -10.44
CA SER A 98 6.99 15.92 -10.83
C SER A 98 7.39 15.91 -12.30
N ALA A 99 7.44 14.74 -12.94
CA ALA A 99 7.85 14.58 -14.33
C ALA A 99 6.79 15.02 -15.35
N ILE A 100 5.52 15.15 -14.94
CA ILE A 100 4.38 15.48 -15.82
C ILE A 100 3.57 16.66 -15.28
N THR A 101 4.22 17.58 -14.56
CA THR A 101 3.57 18.80 -14.07
C THR A 101 3.17 19.72 -15.22
N GLY A 102 2.00 20.34 -15.10
CA GLY A 102 1.50 21.29 -16.09
C GLY A 102 1.28 20.74 -17.51
N THR A 103 1.15 19.42 -17.68
CA THR A 103 0.92 18.81 -19.00
C THR A 103 -0.55 18.74 -19.41
N GLY A 104 -1.50 19.15 -18.55
CA GLY A 104 -2.92 19.17 -18.87
C GLY A 104 -3.31 20.29 -19.85
N GLU A 105 -4.52 20.22 -20.41
CA GLU A 105 -5.02 21.15 -21.45
C GLU A 105 -4.90 22.64 -21.05
N ASN A 106 -5.05 22.95 -19.75
CA ASN A 106 -4.94 24.31 -19.21
C ASN A 106 -3.64 24.57 -18.42
N GLY A 107 -2.61 23.72 -18.60
CA GLY A 107 -1.41 23.75 -17.76
C GLY A 107 -1.65 23.21 -16.34
N GLU A 108 -2.69 22.40 -16.16
CA GLU A 108 -3.01 21.76 -14.89
C GLU A 108 -2.17 20.50 -14.66
N ASP A 109 -1.96 20.15 -13.38
CA ASP A 109 -1.33 18.90 -12.99
C ASP A 109 -2.31 17.74 -13.15
N GLU A 110 -1.96 16.78 -14.02
CA GLU A 110 -2.73 15.57 -14.20
C GLU A 110 -2.31 14.47 -13.21
N PRO A 111 -3.25 13.69 -12.65
CA PRO A 111 -2.90 12.59 -11.78
C PRO A 111 -2.29 11.44 -12.59
N CYS A 112 -1.14 10.92 -12.13
CA CYS A 112 -0.54 9.73 -12.71
C CYS A 112 -1.28 8.45 -12.27
N ALA A 113 -1.83 8.44 -11.07
CA ALA A 113 -2.62 7.34 -10.54
C ALA A 113 -3.76 7.80 -9.61
N ALA A 114 -4.81 6.99 -9.51
CA ALA A 114 -5.86 7.14 -8.51
C ALA A 114 -5.93 5.89 -7.64
N ILE A 115 -5.94 6.10 -6.32
CA ILE A 115 -5.81 5.04 -5.32
C ILE A 115 -7.06 5.06 -4.46
N ARG A 116 -7.62 3.89 -4.21
CA ARG A 116 -8.68 3.71 -3.24
C ARG A 116 -8.26 2.62 -2.28
N ALA A 117 -8.06 2.99 -1.02
CA ALA A 117 -7.86 2.07 0.06
C ALA A 117 -9.21 1.67 0.69
N GLY A 118 -9.27 0.46 1.23
CA GLY A 118 -10.41 -0.06 1.99
C GLY A 118 -10.67 -1.54 1.73
N LEU A 119 -11.89 -1.99 2.04
CA LEU A 119 -12.34 -3.37 1.81
C LEU A 119 -12.21 -3.82 0.36
N ARG A 120 -12.60 -2.93 -0.57
CA ARG A 120 -12.26 -3.06 -1.98
C ARG A 120 -11.23 -1.99 -2.28
N SER A 121 -9.98 -2.40 -2.35
CA SER A 121 -8.88 -1.51 -2.68
C SER A 121 -8.57 -1.60 -4.17
N ASN A 122 -8.13 -0.51 -4.77
CA ASN A 122 -7.61 -0.51 -6.13
C ASN A 122 -6.61 0.62 -6.36
N VAL A 123 -5.77 0.42 -7.37
CA VAL A 123 -4.87 1.42 -7.94
C VAL A 123 -5.20 1.51 -9.41
N LEU A 124 -5.67 2.67 -9.86
CA LEU A 124 -5.84 3.00 -11.27
C LEU A 124 -4.60 3.74 -11.73
N LEU A 125 -3.77 3.11 -12.56
CA LEU A 125 -2.71 3.82 -13.28
C LEU A 125 -3.34 4.51 -14.49
N ILE A 126 -3.16 5.83 -14.57
CA ILE A 126 -3.74 6.67 -15.62
C ILE A 126 -2.66 7.02 -16.63
N ARG A 127 -1.56 7.58 -16.14
CA ARG A 127 -0.48 8.13 -16.96
C ARG A 127 0.84 7.98 -16.23
N ALA A 128 1.68 7.08 -16.71
CA ALA A 128 3.03 6.89 -16.17
C ALA A 128 3.98 6.58 -17.34
N PRO A 129 4.89 7.50 -17.71
CA PRO A 129 5.69 7.38 -18.94
C PRO A 129 6.68 6.22 -18.90
N ASP A 130 7.19 5.89 -17.71
CA ASP A 130 8.20 4.84 -17.51
C ASP A 130 7.58 3.44 -17.30
N VAL A 131 6.25 3.35 -17.26
CA VAL A 131 5.52 2.11 -16.96
C VAL A 131 5.07 1.43 -18.24
N PRO A 132 5.21 0.10 -18.38
CA PRO A 132 4.70 -0.61 -19.54
C PRO A 132 3.21 -0.34 -19.77
N ALA A 133 2.82 -0.09 -21.02
CA ALA A 133 1.43 0.25 -21.37
C ALA A 133 0.42 -0.83 -20.94
N ALA A 134 0.85 -2.09 -20.84
CA ALA A 134 0.03 -3.20 -20.37
C ALA A 134 -0.39 -3.07 -18.89
N GLU A 135 0.36 -2.30 -18.09
CA GLU A 135 0.05 -2.05 -16.68
C GLU A 135 -0.85 -0.81 -16.49
N LEU A 136 -1.19 -0.07 -17.54
CA LEU A 136 -2.15 1.02 -17.44
C LEU A 136 -3.55 0.47 -17.18
N GLY A 137 -4.33 1.16 -16.33
CA GLY A 137 -5.67 0.74 -15.96
C GLY A 137 -5.79 0.28 -14.50
N TRP A 138 -6.81 -0.53 -14.25
CA TRP A 138 -7.24 -0.89 -12.89
C TRP A 138 -6.52 -2.11 -12.34
N HIS A 139 -5.79 -1.91 -11.25
CA HIS A 139 -5.22 -2.96 -10.41
C HIS A 139 -6.10 -3.16 -9.18
N ILE A 140 -6.87 -4.24 -9.17
CA ILE A 140 -7.76 -4.57 -8.06
C ILE A 140 -6.95 -5.25 -6.96
N ILE A 141 -6.97 -4.65 -5.77
CA ILE A 141 -6.30 -5.19 -4.59
C ILE A 141 -7.33 -5.94 -3.75
N SER A 142 -7.23 -7.26 -3.80
CA SER A 142 -8.02 -8.18 -3.01
C SER A 142 -7.39 -8.43 -1.64
N HIS A 143 -8.21 -8.86 -0.69
CA HIS A 143 -7.76 -9.23 0.65
C HIS A 143 -7.87 -10.74 0.81
N ARG A 144 -6.72 -11.40 0.98
CA ARG A 144 -6.64 -12.83 1.28
C ARG A 144 -5.95 -13.03 2.62
N VAL A 145 -6.32 -14.10 3.27
CA VAL A 145 -5.72 -14.49 4.55
C VAL A 145 -5.39 -15.96 4.43
N ASP A 146 -4.16 -16.31 4.82
CA ASP A 146 -3.76 -17.70 4.99
C ASP A 146 -3.30 -17.92 6.44
N ALA A 147 -2.57 -19.00 6.68
CA ALA A 147 -2.06 -19.34 7.99
C ALA A 147 -0.93 -18.44 8.50
N ASN A 148 -0.14 -17.92 7.57
CA ASN A 148 1.08 -17.21 7.85
C ASN A 148 0.79 -15.74 8.07
N ASP A 149 -0.04 -15.13 7.22
CA ASP A 149 -0.33 -13.70 7.29
C ASP A 149 -1.70 -13.28 6.71
N SER A 150 -1.98 -12.00 6.83
CA SER A 150 -2.98 -11.27 6.06
C SER A 150 -2.29 -10.61 4.85
N TYR A 151 -2.88 -10.76 3.67
CA TYR A 151 -2.31 -10.34 2.39
C TYR A 151 -3.21 -9.37 1.63
N ARG A 152 -2.59 -8.35 1.05
CA ARG A 152 -3.18 -7.54 -0.02
C ARG A 152 -2.61 -7.99 -1.34
N MET A 153 -3.44 -8.67 -2.13
CA MET A 153 -3.01 -9.31 -3.36
C MET A 153 -3.54 -8.57 -4.58
N PHE A 154 -2.70 -8.46 -5.61
CA PHE A 154 -3.05 -7.96 -6.92
C PHE A 154 -2.25 -8.73 -7.97
N THR A 155 -2.68 -8.65 -9.22
CA THR A 155 -2.03 -9.32 -10.35
C THR A 155 -1.57 -8.29 -11.35
N LEU A 156 -0.36 -8.42 -11.85
CA LEU A 156 0.18 -7.57 -12.90
C LEU A 156 -0.02 -8.22 -14.27
N ALA A 157 0.31 -7.50 -15.35
CA ALA A 157 0.16 -8.01 -16.72
C ALA A 157 1.10 -9.18 -17.04
N ASP A 158 2.15 -9.36 -16.24
CA ASP A 158 3.04 -10.53 -16.30
C ASP A 158 2.38 -11.85 -15.86
N GLY A 159 1.15 -11.79 -15.35
CA GLY A 159 0.36 -12.94 -14.93
C GLY A 159 0.68 -13.45 -13.52
N PHE A 160 1.65 -12.84 -12.83
CA PHE A 160 2.01 -13.23 -11.48
C PHE A 160 1.14 -12.51 -10.44
N THR A 161 1.00 -13.16 -9.28
CA THR A 161 0.33 -12.56 -8.12
C THR A 161 1.37 -11.91 -7.22
N TYR A 162 1.11 -10.66 -6.87
CA TYR A 162 1.89 -9.85 -5.97
C TYR A 162 1.11 -9.68 -4.68
N GLN A 163 1.78 -9.80 -3.53
CA GLN A 163 1.11 -9.71 -2.23
C GLN A 163 1.89 -8.89 -1.21
N TRP A 164 1.23 -7.95 -0.55
CA TRP A 164 1.76 -7.27 0.63
C TRP A 164 1.45 -8.05 1.90
N THR A 165 2.48 -8.41 2.65
CA THR A 165 2.37 -9.06 3.96
C THR A 165 2.05 -8.02 5.05
N SER A 166 1.33 -8.43 6.10
CA SER A 166 0.99 -7.52 7.20
C SER A 166 2.11 -7.46 8.25
N LYS A 167 2.67 -8.62 8.63
CA LYS A 167 3.68 -8.72 9.70
C LYS A 167 5.05 -8.21 9.25
N GLY A 168 5.51 -8.66 8.09
CA GLY A 168 6.83 -8.32 7.56
C GLY A 168 6.83 -7.08 6.66
N ARG A 169 5.65 -6.66 6.17
CA ARG A 169 5.49 -5.54 5.24
C ARG A 169 6.37 -5.68 4.00
N TRP A 170 6.51 -6.93 3.57
CA TRP A 170 7.16 -7.31 2.33
C TRP A 170 6.13 -7.33 1.21
N LEU A 171 6.55 -6.88 0.03
CA LEU A 171 5.90 -7.23 -1.22
C LEU A 171 6.56 -8.48 -1.75
N GLU A 172 5.74 -9.50 -1.96
CA GLU A 172 6.18 -10.80 -2.45
C GLU A 172 5.56 -11.05 -3.83
N LYS A 173 6.39 -11.42 -4.80
CA LYS A 173 5.97 -12.03 -6.07
C LYS A 173 5.81 -13.53 -5.83
N VAL A 174 4.62 -14.06 -6.09
CA VAL A 174 4.26 -15.44 -5.75
C VAL A 174 4.19 -16.29 -7.01
N TYR A 175 4.93 -17.40 -6.98
CA TYR A 175 4.91 -18.47 -7.97
C TYR A 175 4.13 -19.64 -7.41
N ASN A 176 3.28 -20.29 -8.23
CA ASN A 176 2.46 -21.45 -7.85
C ASN A 176 1.54 -21.20 -6.64
N LEU A 177 0.82 -20.08 -6.66
CA LEU A 177 -0.07 -19.68 -5.56
C LEU A 177 -1.07 -20.78 -5.19
N GLY A 178 -1.04 -21.21 -3.93
CA GLY A 178 -1.92 -22.23 -3.36
C GLY A 178 -1.34 -23.64 -3.36
N GLU A 179 -0.20 -23.86 -4.02
CA GLU A 179 0.50 -25.13 -3.98
C GLU A 179 1.49 -25.17 -2.80
N LYS A 180 1.01 -25.63 -1.64
CA LYS A 180 1.72 -25.63 -0.34
C LYS A 180 3.26 -25.64 -0.38
N GLU A 181 3.85 -26.75 -0.83
CA GLU A 181 5.31 -26.96 -0.76
C GLU A 181 6.06 -26.45 -2.01
N SER A 182 5.36 -26.23 -3.12
CA SER A 182 5.91 -25.69 -4.38
C SER A 182 5.68 -24.18 -4.54
N GLU A 183 4.98 -23.54 -3.62
CA GLU A 183 4.78 -22.10 -3.61
C GLU A 183 6.10 -21.42 -3.25
N VAL A 184 6.58 -20.59 -4.18
CA VAL A 184 7.77 -19.77 -4.00
C VAL A 184 7.33 -18.32 -3.86
N ARG A 185 7.82 -17.65 -2.82
CA ARG A 185 7.55 -16.24 -2.53
C ARG A 185 8.86 -15.47 -2.61
N GLU A 186 9.00 -14.68 -3.67
CA GLU A 186 10.16 -13.83 -3.89
C GLU A 186 9.89 -12.43 -3.34
N ARG A 187 10.70 -11.97 -2.39
CA ARG A 187 10.60 -10.62 -1.84
C ARG A 187 11.19 -9.62 -2.82
N ILE A 188 10.40 -8.62 -3.19
CA ILE A 188 10.78 -7.61 -4.18
C ILE A 188 10.64 -6.17 -3.66
N ALA A 189 9.97 -5.97 -2.53
CA ALA A 189 9.91 -4.67 -1.87
C ALA A 189 9.67 -4.83 -0.37
N GLN A 190 10.02 -3.80 0.41
CA GLN A 190 9.78 -3.73 1.84
C GLN A 190 9.31 -2.35 2.25
N VAL A 191 8.37 -2.28 3.19
CA VAL A 191 7.97 -1.04 3.85
C VAL A 191 8.47 -0.98 5.28
N ILE A 192 9.27 0.03 5.58
CA ILE A 192 9.80 0.36 6.90
C ILE A 192 8.99 1.55 7.47
N PRO A 193 8.30 1.42 8.60
CA PRO A 193 7.53 2.53 9.18
C PRO A 193 8.42 3.66 9.70
N ASN A 194 8.06 4.91 9.38
CA ASN A 194 8.68 6.12 9.94
C ASN A 194 7.80 6.69 11.06
N GLY A 195 7.35 5.83 11.97
CA GLY A 195 6.45 6.20 13.07
C GLY A 195 5.12 6.79 12.55
N ILE A 196 4.77 7.98 13.06
CA ILE A 196 3.56 8.71 12.64
C ILE A 196 3.77 9.55 11.37
N ASN A 197 5.01 9.66 10.87
CA ASN A 197 5.37 10.58 9.79
C ASN A 197 5.20 9.96 8.40
N GLY A 198 4.98 8.65 8.30
CA GLY A 198 4.81 7.93 7.04
C GLY A 198 5.63 6.65 7.03
N PHE A 199 6.27 6.33 5.91
CA PHE A 199 7.06 5.12 5.74
C PHE A 199 8.13 5.26 4.66
N THR A 200 9.15 4.40 4.72
CA THR A 200 10.14 4.23 3.67
C THR A 200 9.83 2.96 2.89
N LEU A 201 9.84 3.03 1.56
CA LEU A 201 9.68 1.91 0.64
C LEU A 201 11.05 1.58 0.04
N VAL A 202 11.51 0.35 0.20
CA VAL A 202 12.63 -0.23 -0.55
C VAL A 202 12.03 -1.12 -1.63
N VAL A 203 12.42 -0.98 -2.90
CA VAL A 203 11.80 -1.72 -4.01
C VAL A 203 12.82 -2.08 -5.09
N ASP A 204 12.68 -3.28 -5.63
CA ASP A 204 13.37 -3.72 -6.85
C ASP A 204 12.52 -3.32 -8.08
N GLU A 205 12.89 -2.21 -8.71
CA GLU A 205 12.17 -1.65 -9.87
C GLU A 205 12.26 -2.52 -11.12
N THR A 206 13.17 -3.50 -11.16
CA THR A 206 13.25 -4.44 -12.28
C THR A 206 12.09 -5.44 -12.28
N LYS A 207 11.41 -5.61 -11.14
CA LYS A 207 10.34 -6.61 -10.94
C LYS A 207 8.95 -6.01 -10.77
N ILE A 208 8.86 -4.74 -10.41
CA ILE A 208 7.59 -4.02 -10.29
C ILE A 208 7.76 -2.53 -10.61
N PRO A 209 6.83 -1.91 -11.36
CA PRO A 209 6.83 -0.46 -11.53
C PRO A 209 6.72 0.28 -10.21
N ARG A 210 7.57 1.28 -9.98
CA ARG A 210 7.62 2.07 -8.75
C ARG A 210 6.26 2.71 -8.38
N GLU A 211 5.48 3.14 -9.37
CA GLU A 211 4.17 3.77 -9.17
C GLU A 211 3.17 2.77 -8.56
N LEU A 212 3.21 1.51 -9.00
CA LEU A 212 2.37 0.44 -8.43
C LEU A 212 2.84 0.03 -7.06
N ALA A 213 4.16 -0.07 -6.84
CA ALA A 213 4.72 -0.36 -5.53
C ALA A 213 4.31 0.73 -4.51
N LEU A 214 4.46 2.01 -4.87
CA LEU A 214 4.07 3.14 -4.03
C LEU A 214 2.55 3.20 -3.78
N GLY A 215 1.73 3.05 -4.83
CA GLY A 215 0.27 3.11 -4.72
C GLY A 215 -0.32 1.96 -3.89
N SER A 216 0.16 0.74 -4.12
CA SER A 216 -0.27 -0.45 -3.36
C SER A 216 0.27 -0.44 -1.93
N ALA A 217 1.50 0.04 -1.69
CA ALA A 217 2.03 0.26 -0.35
C ALA A 217 1.20 1.29 0.43
N LEU A 218 0.78 2.39 -0.22
CA LEU A 218 -0.08 3.39 0.42
C LEU A 218 -1.45 2.79 0.81
N CYS A 219 -2.03 1.95 -0.06
CA CYS A 219 -3.25 1.20 0.27
C CYS A 219 -3.08 0.36 1.55
N SER A 220 -2.00 -0.42 1.61
CA SER A 220 -1.68 -1.26 2.77
C SER A 220 -1.36 -0.41 4.00
N HIS A 221 -0.66 0.70 3.87
CA HIS A 221 -0.35 1.62 4.95
C HIS A 221 -1.62 2.18 5.60
N ILE A 222 -2.58 2.61 4.79
CA ILE A 222 -3.82 3.23 5.28
C ILE A 222 -4.76 2.18 5.89
N ASP A 223 -4.86 0.98 5.30
CA ASP A 223 -5.91 0.02 5.67
C ASP A 223 -5.42 -1.27 6.33
N GLN A 224 -4.25 -1.79 5.99
CA GLN A 224 -3.73 -3.07 6.50
C GLN A 224 -2.83 -2.86 7.73
N TRP A 225 -1.85 -1.97 7.65
CA TRP A 225 -0.81 -1.81 8.67
C TRP A 225 -1.17 -0.81 9.79
N ASN A 226 -2.20 0.00 9.56
CA ASN A 226 -2.69 0.98 10.54
C ASN A 226 -3.75 0.39 11.50
N THR A 227 -3.78 -0.92 11.71
CA THR A 227 -4.76 -1.56 12.60
C THR A 227 -4.22 -2.84 13.24
N ASN A 228 -4.81 -3.23 14.38
CA ASN A 228 -4.42 -4.44 15.11
C ASN A 228 -5.04 -5.72 14.54
N ILE A 229 -6.04 -5.59 13.66
CA ILE A 229 -6.75 -6.71 13.04
C ILE A 229 -6.26 -7.00 11.60
N GLU A 230 -5.20 -6.32 11.17
CA GLU A 230 -4.54 -6.51 9.86
C GLU A 230 -5.42 -6.16 8.64
N VAL A 231 -6.57 -5.51 8.85
CA VAL A 231 -7.53 -5.07 7.81
C VAL A 231 -8.47 -3.98 8.34
N GLY A 232 -8.94 -3.08 7.48
CA GLY A 232 -9.97 -2.11 7.86
C GLY A 232 -9.46 -0.94 8.69
N GLY A 233 -8.16 -0.61 8.62
CA GLY A 233 -7.54 0.54 9.27
C GLY A 233 -8.16 1.88 8.88
N ILE A 234 -8.85 1.99 7.75
CA ILE A 234 -9.65 3.19 7.41
C ILE A 234 -10.80 3.39 8.38
N TYR A 235 -11.38 2.29 8.86
CA TYR A 235 -12.56 2.30 9.72
C TYR A 235 -12.19 2.15 11.20
N TYR A 236 -11.12 1.40 11.48
CA TYR A 236 -10.62 1.07 12.81
C TYR A 236 -9.10 1.28 12.88
N ALA A 237 -8.69 2.54 12.70
CA ALA A 237 -7.29 2.95 12.81
C ALA A 237 -6.78 2.74 14.24
N ARG A 238 -5.52 2.33 14.38
CA ARG A 238 -4.83 2.23 15.66
C ARG A 238 -4.82 3.62 16.31
N GLN A 239 -5.46 3.76 17.46
CA GLN A 239 -5.43 4.99 18.25
C GLN A 239 -4.36 4.87 19.34
N PRO A 240 -3.24 5.61 19.26
CA PRO A 240 -2.29 5.66 20.36
C PRO A 240 -2.94 6.43 21.53
N GLY A 241 -3.24 5.73 22.63
CA GLY A 241 -3.61 6.36 23.90
C GLY A 241 -5.09 6.30 24.32
N GLN A 242 -5.98 5.62 23.59
CA GLN A 242 -7.33 5.36 24.14
C GLN A 242 -7.32 4.13 25.03
N VAL A 243 -7.57 4.34 26.32
CA VAL A 243 -7.76 3.26 27.29
C VAL A 243 -9.05 2.51 26.96
N ARG A 244 -8.94 1.19 26.90
CA ARG A 244 -9.92 0.18 26.42
C ARG A 244 -11.30 0.18 27.10
N TRP A 245 -11.60 1.10 28.02
CA TRP A 245 -12.85 1.13 28.81
C TRP A 245 -13.84 2.22 28.38
N LYS A 246 -13.50 3.12 27.45
CA LYS A 246 -14.54 3.93 26.80
C LYS A 246 -15.33 3.00 25.87
N ARG A 247 -16.53 2.62 26.31
CA ARG A 247 -17.55 2.01 25.45
C ARG A 247 -17.83 3.00 24.31
N ASP A 248 -17.60 2.54 23.08
CA ASP A 248 -18.16 3.15 21.87
C ASP A 248 -19.69 3.14 21.92
#